data_AF-A0A2V5V5T5-F1
#
_entry.id   AF-A0A2V5V5T5-F1
#
_cell.length_a   1.000
_cell.length_b   1.000
_cell.length_c   1.000
_cell.angle_alpha   90.00
_cell.angle_beta   90.00
_cell.angle_gamma   90.00
#
_symmetry.space_group_name_H-M   'P 1'
#
loop_
_entity.id
_entity.type
_entity.pdbx_description
1 polymer ?
#
loop_
_entity_poly.entity_id
_entity_poly.type
_entity_poly.pdbx_seq_one_letter_code
_entity_poly.pdbx_strand_id
1 'polypeptide(L)' 'MAKGNGTTFYLSEDLVPLVDKLKQRRQDSTRAATLRFLILRSLAELGYLPSNQKRALGLELPSTNQNIEA' A
#
# COMPACT_ATOMS: atom_id res chain seq x y z
N MET A 1 22.90 -2.36 -12.28
CA MET A 1 21.65 -3.14 -12.27
C MET A 1 21.08 -3.10 -10.87
N ALA A 2 19.88 -2.54 -10.66
CA ALA A 2 19.28 -2.50 -9.33
C ALA A 2 19.01 -3.93 -8.86
N LYS A 3 19.65 -4.36 -7.77
CA LYS A 3 19.49 -5.68 -7.18
C LYS A 3 18.10 -5.73 -6.55
N GLY A 4 17.14 -6.34 -7.24
CA GLY A 4 15.81 -6.56 -6.69
C GLY A 4 15.92 -7.61 -5.59
N ASN A 5 15.76 -7.22 -4.33
CA ASN A 5 15.60 -8.17 -3.23
C ASN A 5 14.18 -8.75 -3.31
N GLY A 6 14.01 -9.80 -4.12
CA GLY A 6 12.76 -10.55 -4.19
C GLY A 6 12.49 -11.24 -2.86
N THR A 7 11.23 -11.26 -2.42
CA THR A 7 10.77 -12.03 -1.26
C THR A 7 9.55 -12.84 -1.70
N THR A 8 9.52 -14.11 -1.30
CA THR A 8 8.40 -15.02 -1.60
C THR A 8 7.43 -15.01 -0.43
N PHE A 9 6.14 -14.84 -0.72
CA PHE A 9 5.06 -14.93 0.26
C PHE A 9 4.12 -16.05 -0.14
N TYR A 10 3.60 -16.76 0.85
CA TYR A 10 2.50 -17.69 0.66
C TYR A 10 1.19 -16.97 0.92
N LEU A 11 0.23 -17.14 0.03
CA LEU A 11 -1.13 -16.62 0.16
C LEU A 11 -2.08 -17.81 0.16
N SER A 12 -3.17 -17.70 0.91
CA SER A 12 -4.27 -18.64 0.83
C SER A 12 -4.81 -18.71 -0.60
N GLU A 13 -5.19 -19.90 -1.06
CA GLU A 13 -5.58 -20.14 -2.47
C GLU A 13 -6.79 -19.28 -2.90
N ASP A 14 -7.69 -18.99 -1.97
CA ASP A 14 -8.86 -18.13 -2.15
C ASP A 14 -8.50 -16.64 -2.37
N LEU A 15 -7.34 -16.20 -1.90
CA LEU A 15 -6.86 -14.82 -2.08
C LEU A 15 -6.28 -14.57 -3.47
N VAL A 16 -5.70 -15.58 -4.11
CA VAL A 16 -5.10 -15.46 -5.46
C VAL A 16 -6.09 -14.88 -6.49
N PRO A 17 -7.33 -15.40 -6.65
CA PRO A 17 -8.28 -14.84 -7.60
C PRO A 17 -8.75 -13.44 -7.22
N LEU A 18 -8.74 -13.08 -5.93
CA LEU A 18 -9.08 -11.73 -5.48
C LEU A 18 -7.99 -10.72 -5.86
N VAL A 19 -6.71 -11.10 -5.72
CA VAL A 19 -5.58 -10.30 -6.18
C VAL A 19 -5.62 -10.12 -7.70
N ASP A 20 -5.98 -11.15 -8.46
CA ASP A 20 -6.11 -11.07 -9.92
C ASP A 20 -7.24 -10.13 -10.34
N LYS A 21 -8.41 -10.22 -9.70
CA LYS A 21 -9.52 -9.28 -9.92
C LYS A 21 -9.10 -7.83 -9.61
N LEU A 22 -8.39 -7.63 -8.51
CA LEU A 22 -7.93 -6.30 -8.12
C LEU A 22 -6.88 -5.74 -9.10
N LYS A 23 -5.93 -6.57 -9.53
CA LYS A 23 -4.94 -6.23 -10.57
C LYS A 23 -5.63 -5.73 -11.83
N GLN A 24 -6.69 -6.42 -12.30
CA GLN A 24 -7.46 -6.01 -13.47
C GLN A 24 -8.17 -4.67 -13.25
N ARG A 25 -8.83 -4.49 -12.10
CA ARG A 25 -9.52 -3.23 -11.75
C ARG A 25 -8.57 -2.03 -11.68
N ARG A 26 -7.36 -2.24 -11.17
CA ARG A 26 -6.31 -1.21 -11.05
C ARG A 26 -5.48 -1.03 -12.31
N GLN A 27 -5.63 -1.92 -13.29
CA GLN A 27 -4.78 -1.98 -14.48
C GLN A 27 -3.29 -2.13 -14.16
N ASP A 28 -2.96 -2.81 -13.07
CA ASP A 28 -1.59 -3.08 -12.68
C ASP A 28 -0.95 -4.12 -13.64
N SER A 29 0.31 -3.89 -14.03
CA SER A 29 1.03 -4.76 -14.97
C SER A 29 1.31 -6.16 -14.40
N THR A 30 1.55 -6.27 -13.09
CA THR A 30 1.90 -7.53 -12.41
C THR A 30 1.17 -7.66 -11.06
N ARG A 31 0.98 -8.89 -10.58
CA ARG A 31 0.47 -9.14 -9.22
C ARG A 31 1.36 -8.50 -8.15
N ALA A 32 2.68 -8.52 -8.38
CA ALA A 32 3.65 -7.90 -7.49
C ALA A 32 3.41 -6.38 -7.33
N ALA A 33 3.04 -5.68 -8.41
CA ALA A 33 2.67 -4.26 -8.33
C ALA A 33 1.42 -4.03 -7.47
N THR A 34 0.40 -4.87 -7.65
CA THR A 34 -0.83 -4.82 -6.83
C THR A 34 -0.55 -5.11 -5.35
N LEU A 35 0.21 -6.16 -5.05
CA LEU A 35 0.58 -6.51 -3.67
C LEU A 35 1.45 -5.42 -3.03
N ARG A 36 2.41 -4.86 -3.78
CA ARG A 36 3.23 -3.73 -3.32
C ARG A 36 2.36 -2.53 -2.94
N PHE A 37 1.38 -2.19 -3.77
CA PHE A 37 0.46 -1.11 -3.47
C PHE A 37 -0.36 -1.40 -2.20
N LEU A 38 -0.94 -2.60 -2.08
CA LEU A 38 -1.73 -2.98 -0.91
C LEU A 38 -0.92 -2.88 0.38
N ILE A 39 0.30 -3.43 0.39
CA ILE A 39 1.21 -3.37 1.54
C ILE A 39 1.54 -1.92 1.88
N LEU A 40 1.92 -1.10 0.89
CA LEU A 40 2.26 0.31 1.11
C LEU A 40 1.06 1.09 1.67
N ARG A 41 -0.13 0.86 1.13
CA ARG A 41 -1.36 1.49 1.61
C ARG A 41 -1.65 1.11 3.06
N SER A 42 -1.60 -0.18 3.40
CA SER A 42 -1.82 -0.62 4.77
C SER A 42 -0.77 -0.08 5.74
N LEU A 43 0.50 -0.04 5.35
CA LEU A 43 1.56 0.57 6.16
C LEU A 43 1.33 2.06 6.37
N ALA A 44 0.85 2.78 5.36
CA ALA A 44 0.52 4.19 5.47
C ALA A 44 -0.66 4.45 6.42
N GLU A 45 -1.73 3.65 6.30
CA GLU A 45 -2.92 3.66 7.16
C GLU A 45 -2.54 3.36 8.62
N LEU A 46 -1.65 2.39 8.84
CA LEU A 46 -1.11 2.04 10.15
C LEU A 46 -0.07 3.04 10.70
N GLY A 47 0.29 4.07 9.92
CA GLY A 47 1.20 5.12 10.37
C GLY A 47 2.69 4.82 10.23
N TYR A 48 3.07 3.71 9.60
CA TYR A 48 4.47 3.32 9.39
C TYR A 48 5.19 4.07 8.27
N LEU A 49 4.45 4.79 7.40
CA LEU A 49 5.07 5.63 6.36
C LEU A 49 5.12 7.11 6.77
N PRO A 50 6.17 7.85 6.37
CA PRO A 50 6.27 9.28 6.60
C PRO A 50 5.20 10.07 5.81
N SER A 51 4.84 11.25 6.30
CA SER A 51 3.72 12.08 5.83
C SER A 51 3.74 12.39 4.33
N ASN A 52 4.93 12.54 3.74
CA ASN A 52 5.12 12.76 2.30
C ASN A 52 4.73 11.54 1.44
N GLN A 53 4.96 10.32 1.94
CA GLN A 53 4.59 9.08 1.24
C GLN A 53 3.10 8.75 1.39
N LYS A 54 2.47 9.13 2.50
CA LYS A 54 1.02 8.98 2.68
C LYS A 54 0.22 9.80 1.65
N ARG A 55 0.67 11.03 1.37
CA ARG A 55 0.07 11.90 0.33
C ARG A 55 0.14 11.28 -1.07
N ALA A 56 1.26 10.66 -1.41
CA ALA A 56 1.41 9.97 -2.70
C ALA A 56 0.46 8.76 -2.87
N LEU A 57 -0.09 8.25 -1.76
CA LEU A 57 -1.08 7.17 -1.74
C LEU A 57 -2.53 7.68 -1.66
N GLY A 58 -2.75 9.00 -1.72
CA GLY A 58 -4.07 9.63 -1.60
C GLY A 58 -4.68 9.52 -0.20
N LEU A 59 -3.86 9.27 0.82
CA LEU A 59 -4.29 9.26 2.21
C LEU A 59 -4.16 10.68 2.76
N GLU A 60 -5.30 11.32 2.99
CA GLU A 60 -5.38 12.58 3.74
C GLU A 60 -4.79 12.31 5.14
N LEU A 61 -3.75 13.06 5.48
CA LEU A 61 -3.32 13.13 6.88
C LEU A 61 -4.52 13.66 7.67
N PRO A 62 -4.91 13.07 8.81
CA PRO A 62 -5.82 13.76 9.69
C PRO A 62 -5.17 15.12 9.97
N SER A 63 -5.86 16.19 9.59
CA SER A 63 -5.49 17.54 9.93
C SER A 63 -5.35 17.55 11.44
N THR A 64 -4.12 17.49 11.95
CA THR A 64 -3.88 17.74 13.36
C THR A 64 -4.33 19.17 13.57
N ASN A 65 -5.55 19.34 14.07
CA ASN A 65 -5.98 20.59 14.69
C ASN A 65 -5.02 20.80 15.86
N GLN A 66 -3.97 21.58 15.61
CA GLN A 66 -3.17 22.18 16.65
C GLN A 66 -4.05 23.21 17.34
N ASN A 67 -4.88 22.73 18.27
CA ASN A 67 -5.52 23.57 19.26
C ASN A 67 -5.51 22.82 20.59
N ILE A 68 -4.32 22.74 21.17
CA ILE A 68 -4.17 22.55 22.61
C ILE A 68 -3.32 23.72 23.10
N GLU A 69 -3.97 24.88 23.20
CA GLU A 69 -3.64 25.88 24.21
C GLU A 69 -4.86 26.01 25.11
N ALA A 70 -4.71 25.55 26.36
CA ALA A 70 -5.30 26.12 27.57
C ALA A 70 -4.58 25.49 28.77
#